data_AF-F9PCG7-F1
#
_entry.id   AF-F9PCG7-F1
#
_cell.length_a   1.000
_cell.length_b   1.000
_cell.length_c   1.000
_cell.angle_alpha   90.00
_cell.angle_beta   90.00
_cell.angle_gamma   90.00
#
_symmetry.space_group_name_H-M   'P 1'
#
loop_
_entity.id
_entity.type
_entity.pdbx_description
1 polymer ?
#
loop_
_entity_poly.entity_id
_entity_poly.type
_entity_poly.pdbx_seq_one_letter_code
_entity_poly.pdbx_strand_id
1 'polypeptide(L)'
;MTVNNYTLATKPYTRGIGDKTTTVVEIRLQDGNRYTTNQRELAGDRTQDQEDVLIQAVLDMVKSELDPANAIVKAQQDLESTKTKQDELQKLIKAQQDANTITQRMIKVMVVNSVMSENITYGTVYKDLVSLLPAMKVGETYFEGDLVTITDPEYVEKNGEGNNVIVQMNREFEYTGQTIQELEGDLSRNGILAVWRWVAPKADSI
;
A
#
# COMPACT_ATOMS: atom_id res chain seq x y z
N MET A 1 -44.19 -22.24 35.05
CA MET A 1 -44.75 -22.07 33.67
C MET A 1 -43.58 -22.07 32.68
N THR A 2 -43.76 -22.41 31.40
CA THR A 2 -42.66 -22.43 30.40
C THR A 2 -42.80 -21.28 29.40
N VAL A 3 -41.72 -20.54 29.12
CA VAL A 3 -41.66 -19.52 28.07
C VAL A 3 -40.57 -19.91 27.08
N ASN A 4 -40.91 -20.11 25.80
CA ASN A 4 -39.97 -20.57 24.76
C ASN A 4 -39.14 -21.81 25.17
N ASN A 5 -39.76 -22.75 25.90
CA ASN A 5 -39.15 -23.96 26.49
C ASN A 5 -38.17 -23.71 27.65
N TYR A 6 -38.04 -22.46 28.13
CA TYR A 6 -37.29 -22.13 29.34
C TYR A 6 -38.16 -22.20 30.58
N THR A 7 -37.52 -22.55 31.70
CA THR A 7 -38.09 -22.57 33.05
C THR A 7 -37.15 -21.83 34.01
N LEU A 8 -37.64 -21.44 35.18
CA LEU A 8 -36.75 -20.99 36.25
C LEU A 8 -35.93 -22.16 36.78
N ALA A 9 -34.61 -22.03 36.76
CA ALA A 9 -33.68 -23.03 37.29
C ALA A 9 -33.61 -22.99 38.82
N THR A 10 -33.78 -21.79 39.39
CA THR A 10 -33.76 -21.52 40.82
C THR A 10 -34.86 -20.52 41.18
N LYS A 11 -35.25 -20.49 42.47
CA LYS A 11 -36.13 -19.44 42.97
C LYS A 11 -35.43 -18.07 42.85
N PRO A 12 -36.05 -17.05 42.22
CA PRO A 12 -35.47 -15.71 42.13
C PRO A 12 -35.20 -15.13 43.53
N TYR A 13 -34.10 -14.41 43.67
CA TYR A 13 -33.72 -13.79 44.94
C TYR A 13 -33.07 -12.43 44.71
N THR A 14 -33.16 -11.55 45.70
CA THR A 14 -32.52 -10.24 45.65
C THR A 14 -31.04 -10.31 46.00
N ARG A 15 -30.24 -9.48 45.35
CA ARG A 15 -28.81 -9.27 45.63
C ARG A 15 -28.53 -7.77 45.67
N GLY A 16 -27.60 -7.35 46.52
CA GLY A 16 -27.31 -5.93 46.76
C GLY A 16 -28.07 -5.34 47.94
N ILE A 17 -27.83 -4.06 48.23
CA ILE A 17 -28.40 -3.34 49.37
C ILE A 17 -28.85 -1.94 48.92
N GLY A 18 -30.01 -1.49 49.38
CA GLY A 18 -30.56 -0.15 49.09
C GLY A 18 -30.86 0.05 47.61
N ASP A 19 -30.45 1.20 47.06
CA ASP A 19 -30.73 1.59 45.66
C ASP A 19 -30.00 0.75 44.60
N LYS A 20 -29.14 -0.19 45.02
CA LYS A 20 -28.44 -1.16 44.14
C LYS A 20 -29.02 -2.57 44.22
N THR A 21 -30.27 -2.71 44.67
CA THR A 21 -30.95 -4.02 44.72
C THR A 21 -31.23 -4.52 43.30
N THR A 22 -30.79 -5.74 43.02
CA THR A 22 -31.07 -6.48 41.79
C THR A 22 -31.77 -7.79 42.11
N THR A 23 -32.50 -8.35 41.16
CA THR A 23 -33.09 -9.68 41.24
C THR A 23 -32.28 -10.63 40.38
N VAL A 24 -31.71 -11.66 40.99
CA VAL A 24 -30.98 -12.72 40.30
C VAL A 24 -32.00 -13.73 39.78
N VAL A 25 -32.00 -13.92 38.47
CA VAL A 25 -32.87 -14.87 37.78
C VAL A 25 -32.00 -15.82 36.97
N GLU A 26 -32.13 -17.12 37.22
CA GLU A 26 -31.52 -18.19 36.44
C GLU A 26 -32.61 -18.93 35.66
N ILE A 27 -32.47 -18.97 34.33
CA ILE A 27 -33.36 -19.72 33.45
C ILE A 27 -32.65 -20.97 32.93
N ARG A 28 -33.40 -22.05 32.74
CA ARG A 28 -32.91 -23.31 32.16
C ARG A 28 -33.75 -23.70 30.94
N LEU A 29 -33.06 -24.06 29.86
CA LEU A 29 -33.62 -24.83 28.75
C LEU A 29 -33.10 -26.25 28.87
N GLN A 30 -34.00 -27.24 28.88
CA GLN A 30 -33.65 -28.66 28.95
C GLN A 30 -34.13 -29.38 27.69
N ASP A 31 -33.24 -30.11 27.04
CA ASP A 31 -33.51 -30.96 25.87
C ASP A 31 -32.91 -32.36 26.11
N GLY A 32 -33.76 -33.29 26.54
CA GLY A 32 -33.36 -34.61 27.00
C GLY A 32 -32.36 -34.56 28.18
N ASN A 33 -31.18 -35.12 27.98
CA ASN A 33 -30.08 -35.13 28.96
C ASN A 33 -29.19 -33.87 28.89
N ARG A 34 -29.43 -32.96 27.94
CA ARG A 34 -28.68 -31.71 27.79
C ARG A 34 -29.48 -30.57 28.39
N TYR A 35 -28.81 -29.63 29.04
CA TYR A 35 -29.43 -28.40 29.52
C TYR A 35 -28.46 -27.22 29.39
N THR A 36 -29.03 -26.04 29.21
CA THR A 36 -28.32 -24.75 29.23
C THR A 36 -28.93 -23.90 30.32
N THR A 37 -28.10 -23.23 31.12
CA THR A 37 -28.57 -22.23 32.09
C THR A 37 -28.02 -20.85 31.76
N ASN A 38 -28.85 -19.83 31.96
CA ASN A 38 -28.46 -18.43 31.85
C ASN A 38 -28.90 -17.70 33.10
N GLN A 39 -27.94 -17.09 33.80
CA GLN A 39 -28.20 -16.27 34.97
C GLN A 39 -27.95 -14.80 34.65
N ARG A 40 -28.90 -13.93 34.96
CA ARG A 40 -28.76 -12.48 34.82
C ARG A 40 -29.30 -11.76 36.05
N GLU A 41 -28.86 -10.51 36.21
CA GLU A 41 -29.33 -9.58 37.24
C GLU A 41 -30.30 -8.59 36.62
N LEU A 42 -31.55 -8.61 37.06
CA LEU A 42 -32.56 -7.63 36.68
C LEU A 42 -32.54 -6.48 37.70
N ALA A 43 -32.69 -5.24 37.25
CA ALA A 43 -32.72 -4.09 38.15
C ALA A 43 -33.96 -4.11 39.05
N GLY A 44 -33.78 -3.76 40.33
CA GLY A 44 -34.84 -3.71 41.35
C GLY A 44 -35.18 -5.08 41.98
N ASP A 45 -36.12 -5.04 42.93
CA ASP A 45 -36.76 -6.24 43.48
C ASP A 45 -37.94 -6.64 42.60
N ARG A 46 -37.77 -7.77 41.91
CA ARG A 46 -38.71 -8.40 41.00
C ARG A 46 -39.05 -9.80 41.45
N THR A 47 -38.79 -10.15 42.72
CA THR A 47 -39.06 -11.50 43.25
C THR A 47 -40.55 -11.86 43.28
N GLN A 48 -41.43 -10.86 43.18
CA GLN A 48 -42.89 -11.00 43.12
C GLN A 48 -43.44 -10.99 41.68
N ASP A 49 -42.59 -10.75 40.68
CA ASP A 49 -43.02 -10.78 39.28
C ASP A 49 -43.41 -12.20 38.87
N GLN A 50 -44.27 -12.30 37.87
CA GLN A 50 -44.66 -13.59 37.31
C GLN A 50 -43.44 -14.29 36.65
N GLU A 51 -43.39 -15.61 36.76
CA GLU A 51 -42.24 -16.40 36.28
C GLU A 51 -41.97 -16.17 34.77
N ASP A 52 -43.02 -16.05 33.97
CA ASP A 52 -42.94 -15.80 32.54
C ASP A 52 -42.34 -14.43 32.21
N VAL A 53 -42.70 -13.39 32.97
CA VAL A 53 -42.10 -12.05 32.86
C VAL A 53 -40.61 -12.07 33.20
N LEU A 54 -40.22 -12.79 34.26
CA LEU A 54 -38.82 -12.94 34.65
C LEU A 54 -38.01 -13.74 33.63
N ILE A 55 -38.56 -14.84 33.10
CA ILE A 55 -37.92 -15.63 32.06
C ILE A 55 -37.74 -14.80 30.79
N GLN A 56 -38.76 -14.06 30.35
CA GLN A 56 -38.69 -13.22 29.16
C GLN A 56 -37.64 -12.11 29.30
N ALA A 57 -37.55 -11.46 30.48
CA ALA A 57 -36.55 -10.42 30.72
C ALA A 57 -35.10 -10.94 30.61
N VAL A 58 -34.82 -12.15 31.10
CA VAL A 58 -33.50 -12.78 30.94
C VAL A 58 -33.24 -13.13 29.47
N LEU A 59 -34.25 -13.64 28.76
CA LEU A 59 -34.12 -13.94 27.32
C LEU A 59 -33.86 -12.68 26.48
N ASP A 60 -34.52 -11.57 26.78
CA ASP A 60 -34.32 -10.29 26.08
C ASP A 60 -32.91 -9.74 26.30
N MET A 61 -32.36 -9.88 27.52
CA MET A 61 -30.98 -9.50 27.84
C MET A 61 -29.96 -10.38 27.12
N VAL A 62 -30.17 -11.71 27.11
CA VAL A 62 -29.30 -12.63 26.37
C VAL A 62 -29.36 -12.35 24.86
N LYS A 63 -30.54 -12.01 24.33
CA LYS A 63 -30.73 -11.67 22.91
C LYS A 63 -30.04 -10.35 22.53
N SER A 64 -30.06 -9.34 23.41
CA SER A 64 -29.37 -8.08 23.17
C SER A 64 -27.84 -8.21 23.27
N GLU A 65 -27.34 -9.04 24.18
CA GLU A 65 -25.92 -9.38 24.28
C GLU A 65 -25.40 -10.16 23.06
N LEU A 66 -26.25 -11.00 22.48
CA LEU A 66 -25.89 -11.86 21.36
C LEU A 66 -26.34 -11.32 20.01
N ASP A 67 -26.83 -10.07 19.91
CA ASP A 67 -27.48 -9.50 18.73
C ASP A 67 -26.63 -9.63 17.45
N PRO A 68 -26.83 -10.73 16.70
CA PRO A 68 -25.92 -11.07 15.62
C PRO A 68 -26.23 -10.21 14.40
N ALA A 69 -27.45 -9.67 14.29
CA ALA A 69 -27.85 -8.80 13.19
C ALA A 69 -27.06 -7.50 13.22
N ASN A 70 -26.94 -6.86 14.39
CA ASN A 70 -26.14 -5.65 14.55
C ASN A 70 -24.64 -5.91 14.32
N ALA A 71 -24.11 -7.04 14.80
CA ALA A 71 -22.73 -7.44 14.54
C ALA A 71 -22.47 -7.66 13.03
N ILE A 72 -23.40 -8.29 12.32
CA ILE A 72 -23.31 -8.52 10.86
C ILE A 72 -23.39 -7.19 10.10
N VAL A 73 -24.32 -6.29 10.44
CA VAL A 73 -24.44 -4.97 9.79
C VAL A 73 -23.14 -4.18 9.97
N LYS A 74 -22.56 -4.18 11.17
CA LYS A 74 -21.29 -3.50 11.43
C LYS A 74 -20.15 -4.12 10.60
N ALA A 75 -20.05 -5.45 10.57
CA ALA A 75 -19.04 -6.13 9.75
C ALA A 75 -19.22 -5.83 8.25
N GLN A 76 -20.45 -5.73 7.75
CA GLN A 76 -20.74 -5.35 6.37
C GLN A 76 -20.32 -3.89 6.09
N GLN A 77 -20.59 -2.97 7.01
CA GLN A 77 -20.15 -1.58 6.90
C GLN A 77 -18.62 -1.46 6.90
N ASP A 78 -17.94 -2.17 7.80
CA ASP A 78 -16.47 -2.20 7.86
C ASP A 78 -15.87 -2.80 6.58
N LEU A 79 -16.50 -3.84 6.02
CA LEU A 79 -16.09 -4.45 4.75
C LEU A 79 -16.27 -3.49 3.57
N GLU A 80 -17.42 -2.82 3.48
CA GLU A 80 -17.68 -1.84 2.42
C GLU A 80 -16.72 -0.64 2.51
N SER A 81 -16.45 -0.16 3.73
CA SER A 81 -15.45 0.89 3.97
C SER A 81 -14.05 0.45 3.55
N THR A 82 -13.66 -0.79 3.87
CA THR A 82 -12.36 -1.35 3.49
C THR A 82 -12.24 -1.47 1.98
N LYS A 83 -13.29 -1.96 1.30
CA LYS A 83 -13.34 -2.07 -0.16
C LYS A 83 -13.24 -0.71 -0.83
N THR A 84 -13.98 0.29 -0.33
CA THR A 84 -13.92 1.67 -0.85
C THR A 84 -12.50 2.23 -0.75
N LYS A 85 -11.85 2.08 0.43
CA LYS A 85 -10.46 2.51 0.62
C LYS A 85 -9.49 1.78 -0.31
N GLN A 86 -9.71 0.49 -0.53
CA GLN A 86 -8.88 -0.30 -1.44
C GLN A 86 -9.01 0.21 -2.88
N ASP A 87 -10.23 0.50 -3.34
CA ASP A 87 -10.48 1.03 -4.69
C ASP A 87 -9.85 2.43 -4.88
N GLU A 88 -9.93 3.29 -3.86
CA GLU A 88 -9.27 4.61 -3.86
C GLU A 88 -7.74 4.48 -3.93
N LEU A 89 -7.15 3.58 -3.14
CA LEU A 89 -5.71 3.30 -3.18
C LEU A 89 -5.28 2.77 -4.54
N GLN A 90 -6.05 1.87 -5.15
CA GLN A 90 -5.75 1.36 -6.50
C GLN A 90 -5.77 2.48 -7.54
N LYS A 91 -6.73 3.41 -7.47
CA LYS A 91 -6.77 4.59 -8.35
C LYS A 91 -5.55 5.48 -8.17
N LEU A 92 -5.13 5.72 -6.92
CA LEU A 92 -3.93 6.51 -6.62
C LEU A 92 -2.66 5.85 -7.14
N ILE A 93 -2.50 4.53 -6.94
CA ILE A 93 -1.36 3.77 -7.46
C ILE A 93 -1.31 3.87 -8.98
N LYS A 94 -2.45 3.69 -9.66
CA LYS A 94 -2.51 3.81 -11.12
C LYS A 94 -2.15 5.23 -11.59
N ALA A 95 -2.71 6.25 -10.97
CA ALA A 95 -2.37 7.65 -11.29
C ALA A 95 -0.89 7.95 -11.07
N GLN A 96 -0.28 7.42 -10.00
CA GLN A 96 1.16 7.56 -9.73
C GLN A 96 2.02 6.82 -10.77
N GLN A 97 1.62 5.63 -11.20
CA GLN A 97 2.30 4.88 -12.25
C GLN A 97 2.27 5.62 -13.59
N ASP A 98 1.10 6.17 -13.94
CA ASP A 98 0.93 6.97 -15.16
C ASP A 98 1.79 8.25 -15.09
N ALA A 99 1.78 8.96 -13.95
CA ALA A 99 2.62 10.13 -13.72
C ALA A 99 4.11 9.80 -13.83
N ASN A 100 4.57 8.74 -13.16
CA ASN A 100 5.96 8.29 -13.24
C ASN A 100 6.37 7.95 -14.68
N THR A 101 5.49 7.28 -15.44
CA THR A 101 5.74 6.95 -16.85
C THR A 101 5.91 8.21 -17.69
N ILE A 102 5.05 9.21 -17.50
CA ILE A 102 5.14 10.50 -18.21
C ILE A 102 6.43 11.23 -17.82
N THR A 103 6.74 11.31 -16.53
CA THR A 103 7.97 11.94 -16.03
C THR A 103 9.22 11.28 -16.62
N GLN A 104 9.29 9.95 -16.66
CA GLN A 104 10.42 9.23 -17.26
C GLN A 104 10.56 9.51 -18.76
N ARG A 105 9.45 9.60 -19.50
CA ARG A 105 9.48 10.01 -20.91
C ARG A 105 9.97 11.45 -21.09
N MET A 106 9.51 12.38 -20.24
CA MET A 106 9.96 13.77 -20.25
C MET A 106 11.47 13.88 -19.97
N ILE A 107 11.97 13.15 -18.98
CA ILE A 107 13.42 13.07 -18.69
C ILE A 107 14.18 12.58 -19.91
N LYS A 108 13.76 11.46 -20.53
CA LYS A 108 14.40 10.95 -21.75
C LYS A 108 14.44 12.01 -22.87
N VAL A 109 13.31 12.66 -23.15
CA VAL A 109 13.24 13.72 -24.19
C VAL A 109 14.13 14.90 -23.85
N MET A 110 14.11 15.38 -22.60
CA MET A 110 14.93 16.51 -22.16
C MET A 110 16.42 16.20 -22.28
N VAL A 111 16.85 15.03 -21.81
CA VAL A 111 18.25 14.62 -21.89
C VAL A 111 18.70 14.50 -23.35
N VAL A 112 17.95 13.75 -24.17
CA VAL A 112 18.27 13.57 -25.60
C VAL A 112 18.32 14.91 -26.33
N ASN A 113 17.33 15.79 -26.11
CA ASN A 113 17.34 17.12 -26.72
C ASN A 113 18.53 17.96 -26.28
N SER A 114 18.89 17.91 -24.99
CA SER A 114 20.01 18.68 -24.43
C SER A 114 21.36 18.23 -25.00
N VAL A 115 21.59 16.91 -25.10
CA VAL A 115 22.86 16.39 -25.63
C VAL A 115 22.96 16.53 -27.15
N MET A 116 21.87 16.26 -27.90
CA MET A 116 21.88 16.37 -29.36
C MET A 116 21.97 17.82 -29.87
N SER A 117 21.46 18.79 -29.09
CA SER A 117 21.59 20.21 -29.44
C SER A 117 22.92 20.83 -29.02
N GLU A 118 23.80 20.06 -28.37
CA GLU A 118 25.07 20.53 -27.78
C GLU A 118 24.89 21.77 -26.86
N ASN A 119 23.70 21.93 -26.27
CA ASN A 119 23.30 23.18 -25.60
C ASN A 119 23.47 23.14 -24.07
N ILE A 120 24.34 22.27 -23.55
CA ILE A 120 24.59 22.14 -22.11
C ILE A 120 25.80 22.99 -21.73
N THR A 121 25.56 24.26 -21.39
CA THR A 121 26.62 25.23 -21.06
C THR A 121 27.45 24.83 -19.84
N TYR A 122 26.82 24.26 -18.81
CA TYR A 122 27.46 24.00 -17.53
C TYR A 122 27.57 22.49 -17.25
N GLY A 123 28.76 22.03 -16.84
CA GLY A 123 29.00 20.65 -16.45
C GLY A 123 28.06 20.19 -15.33
N THR A 124 27.75 21.04 -14.36
CA THR A 124 26.81 20.71 -13.28
C THR A 124 25.41 20.37 -13.78
N VAL A 125 24.93 21.04 -14.83
CA VAL A 125 23.62 20.73 -15.44
C VAL A 125 23.66 19.38 -16.15
N TYR A 126 24.77 19.07 -16.82
CA TYR A 126 24.97 17.74 -17.38
C TYR A 126 24.94 16.67 -16.28
N LYS A 127 25.68 16.87 -15.18
CA LYS A 127 25.72 15.94 -14.05
C LYS A 127 24.33 15.69 -13.46
N ASP A 128 23.53 16.73 -13.31
CA ASP A 128 22.14 16.61 -12.84
C ASP A 128 21.31 15.78 -13.81
N LEU A 129 21.37 16.06 -15.12
CA LEU A 129 20.66 15.29 -16.15
C LEU A 129 21.06 13.81 -16.17
N VAL A 130 22.36 13.53 -16.07
CA VAL A 130 22.91 12.19 -16.01
C VAL A 130 22.41 11.45 -14.76
N SER A 131 22.31 12.13 -13.62
CA SER A 131 21.83 11.50 -12.37
C SER A 131 20.37 11.03 -12.40
N LEU A 132 19.57 11.54 -13.34
CA LEU A 132 18.17 11.15 -13.52
C LEU A 132 18.00 9.83 -14.28
N LEU A 133 19.07 9.36 -14.92
CA LEU A 133 19.05 8.17 -15.75
C LEU A 133 19.50 6.92 -14.99
N PRO A 134 18.94 5.74 -15.30
CA PRO A 134 19.38 4.49 -14.70
C PRO A 134 20.84 4.16 -15.10
N ALA A 135 21.59 3.59 -14.15
CA ALA A 135 22.91 3.05 -14.44
C ALA A 135 22.81 1.75 -15.25
N MET A 136 23.71 1.59 -16.21
CA MET A 136 23.87 0.39 -17.03
C MET A 136 24.37 -0.77 -16.16
N LYS A 137 23.85 -1.98 -16.38
CA LYS A 137 24.12 -3.18 -15.59
C LYS A 137 24.60 -4.31 -16.47
N VAL A 138 25.63 -5.00 -15.99
CA VAL A 138 26.19 -6.17 -16.68
C VAL A 138 25.17 -7.30 -16.72
N GLY A 139 24.99 -7.91 -17.89
CA GLY A 139 24.02 -8.97 -18.16
C GLY A 139 22.61 -8.47 -18.49
N GLU A 140 22.41 -7.15 -18.63
CA GLU A 140 21.13 -6.58 -19.04
C GLU A 140 21.10 -6.32 -20.56
N THR A 141 19.99 -6.66 -21.20
CA THR A 141 19.71 -6.36 -22.61
C THR A 141 18.92 -5.07 -22.67
N TYR A 142 19.43 -4.12 -23.46
CA TYR A 142 18.79 -2.84 -23.71
C TYR A 142 18.23 -2.79 -25.14
N PHE A 143 17.18 -2.01 -25.34
CA PHE A 143 16.48 -1.90 -26.61
C PHE A 143 16.60 -0.50 -27.20
N GLU A 144 16.26 -0.36 -28.47
CA GLU A 144 16.24 0.94 -29.17
C GLU A 144 15.47 2.00 -28.36
N GLY A 145 16.10 3.17 -28.15
CA GLY A 145 15.53 4.27 -27.37
C GLY A 145 15.76 4.17 -25.86
N ASP A 146 16.43 3.13 -25.37
CA ASP A 146 16.92 3.12 -24.00
C ASP A 146 18.05 4.12 -23.79
N LEU A 147 18.04 4.70 -22.60
CA LEU A 147 18.93 5.77 -22.20
C LEU A 147 19.40 5.48 -20.79
N VAL A 148 20.69 5.19 -20.65
CA VAL A 148 21.32 4.74 -19.41
C VAL A 148 22.61 5.50 -19.19
N THR A 149 23.23 5.29 -18.03
CA THR A 149 24.51 5.89 -17.68
C THR A 149 25.55 4.85 -17.35
N ILE A 150 26.80 5.16 -17.66
CA ILE A 150 27.96 4.36 -17.27
C ILE A 150 29.00 5.29 -16.66
N THR A 151 29.68 4.81 -15.63
CA THR A 151 30.78 5.55 -15.00
C THR A 151 32.07 5.31 -15.79
N ASP A 152 32.76 6.37 -16.16
CA ASP A 152 34.14 6.31 -16.64
C ASP A 152 35.10 6.43 -15.44
N PRO A 153 35.74 5.34 -15.00
CA PRO A 153 36.63 5.38 -13.84
C PRO A 153 37.95 6.10 -14.13
N GLU A 154 38.33 6.27 -15.40
CA GLU A 154 39.59 6.90 -15.80
C GLU A 154 39.43 8.42 -15.98
N TYR A 155 38.19 8.91 -16.05
CA TYR A 155 37.90 10.32 -16.22
C TYR A 155 37.98 11.10 -14.90
N VAL A 156 38.77 12.17 -14.91
CA VAL A 156 38.87 13.13 -13.80
C VAL A 156 38.02 14.36 -14.14
N GLU A 157 37.02 14.63 -13.29
CA GLU A 157 36.10 15.77 -13.40
C GLU A 157 36.85 17.11 -13.42
N LYS A 158 36.47 18.02 -14.33
CA LYS A 158 37.15 19.32 -14.52
C LYS A 158 36.25 20.54 -14.30
N ASN A 159 34.96 20.44 -14.63
CA ASN A 159 33.99 21.54 -14.67
C ASN A 159 32.68 21.22 -13.93
N GLY A 160 32.69 20.23 -13.05
CA GLY A 160 31.51 19.82 -12.28
C GLY A 160 30.58 18.85 -13.00
N GLU A 161 31.00 18.30 -14.15
CA GLU A 161 30.25 17.35 -14.99
C GLU A 161 30.20 15.91 -14.46
N GLY A 162 31.01 15.61 -13.44
CA GLY A 162 31.20 14.25 -12.96
C GLY A 162 31.92 13.36 -13.97
N ASN A 163 31.81 12.05 -13.76
CA ASN A 163 32.44 11.03 -14.59
C ASN A 163 31.44 10.00 -15.15
N ASN A 164 30.14 10.22 -14.94
CA ASN A 164 29.10 9.42 -15.57
C ASN A 164 28.80 9.97 -16.96
N VAL A 165 28.62 9.06 -17.91
CA VAL A 165 28.35 9.40 -19.31
C VAL A 165 27.06 8.75 -19.77
N ILE A 166 26.38 9.41 -20.70
CA ILE A 166 25.07 8.98 -21.19
C ILE A 166 25.29 8.01 -22.35
N VAL A 167 24.56 6.90 -22.34
CA VAL A 167 24.57 5.92 -23.42
C VAL A 167 23.14 5.77 -23.94
N GLN A 168 22.93 6.08 -25.21
CA GLN A 168 21.67 5.93 -25.91
C GLN A 168 21.73 4.70 -26.81
N MET A 169 20.81 3.77 -26.64
CA MET A 169 20.70 2.60 -27.53
C MET A 169 19.99 2.99 -28.81
N ASN A 170 20.61 2.64 -29.94
CA ASN A 170 19.99 2.76 -31.26
C ASN A 170 19.49 1.40 -31.78
N ARG A 171 19.96 0.31 -31.18
CA ARG A 171 19.58 -1.08 -31.49
C ARG A 171 19.62 -1.91 -30.21
N GLU A 172 19.08 -3.12 -30.29
CA GLU A 172 19.22 -4.12 -29.24
C GLU A 172 20.70 -4.40 -28.95
N PHE A 173 21.07 -4.36 -27.66
CA PHE A 173 22.44 -4.51 -27.20
C PHE A 173 22.47 -5.12 -25.79
N GLU A 174 23.24 -6.18 -25.61
CA GLU A 174 23.52 -6.76 -24.29
C GLU A 174 24.82 -6.19 -23.73
N TYR A 175 24.73 -5.57 -22.56
CA TYR A 175 25.92 -5.06 -21.89
C TYR A 175 26.62 -6.17 -21.12
N THR A 176 27.80 -6.55 -21.55
CA THR A 176 28.60 -7.64 -20.94
C THR A 176 29.80 -7.13 -20.15
N GLY A 177 29.87 -5.81 -19.91
CA GLY A 177 30.99 -5.16 -19.23
C GLY A 177 31.99 -4.51 -20.18
N GLN A 178 31.56 -4.16 -21.41
CA GLN A 178 32.41 -3.42 -22.34
C GLN A 178 32.89 -2.10 -21.72
N THR A 179 34.12 -1.71 -22.02
CA THR A 179 34.70 -0.47 -21.51
C THR A 179 34.09 0.75 -22.19
N ILE A 180 34.26 1.93 -21.60
CA ILE A 180 33.74 3.15 -22.22
C ILE A 180 34.35 3.40 -23.61
N GLN A 181 35.63 3.05 -23.81
CA GLN A 181 36.29 3.18 -25.10
C GLN A 181 35.71 2.22 -26.16
N GLU A 182 35.26 1.03 -25.78
CA GLU A 182 34.59 0.10 -26.68
C GLU A 182 33.19 0.58 -27.08
N LEU A 183 32.45 1.16 -26.13
CA LEU A 183 31.15 1.80 -26.36
C LEU A 183 31.30 3.00 -27.33
N GLU A 184 32.26 3.90 -27.07
CA GLU A 184 32.56 5.06 -27.92
C GLU A 184 33.19 4.68 -29.26
N GLY A 185 33.85 3.53 -29.32
CA GLY A 185 34.55 3.01 -30.48
C GLY A 185 33.64 2.30 -31.47
N ASP A 186 33.84 0.99 -31.63
CA ASP A 186 33.17 0.21 -32.67
C ASP A 186 31.65 0.19 -32.50
N LEU A 187 31.16 0.13 -31.26
CA LEU A 187 29.71 0.06 -31.00
C LEU A 187 29.01 1.34 -31.44
N SER A 188 29.60 2.51 -31.19
CA SER A 188 29.05 3.78 -31.66
C SER A 188 29.22 3.98 -33.17
N ARG A 189 30.40 3.65 -33.73
CA ARG A 189 30.65 3.75 -35.18
C ARG A 189 29.73 2.86 -36.01
N ASN A 190 29.40 1.68 -35.49
CA ASN A 190 28.48 0.74 -36.14
C ASN A 190 27.01 1.10 -35.92
N GLY A 191 26.72 2.20 -35.20
CA GLY A 191 25.37 2.69 -34.97
C GLY A 191 24.54 1.80 -34.04
N ILE A 192 25.18 1.01 -33.17
CA ILE A 192 24.49 0.20 -32.16
C ILE A 192 24.01 1.10 -31.02
N LEU A 193 24.83 2.08 -30.64
CA LEU A 193 24.55 3.03 -29.57
C LEU A 193 25.22 4.39 -29.84
N ALA A 194 24.90 5.40 -29.05
CA ALA A 194 25.59 6.68 -29.01
C ALA A 194 26.02 6.97 -27.57
N VAL A 195 27.24 7.47 -27.41
CA VAL A 195 27.77 7.91 -26.11
C VAL A 195 27.87 9.43 -26.13
N TRP A 196 27.31 10.07 -25.11
CA TRP A 196 27.29 11.52 -24.98
C TRP A 196 28.04 11.94 -23.72
N ARG A 197 29.19 12.60 -23.90
CA ARG A 197 29.93 13.29 -22.83
C ARG A 197 29.57 14.76 -22.80
N TRP A 198 29.74 15.39 -21.64
CA TRP A 198 29.76 16.84 -21.59
C TRP A 198 30.97 17.38 -22.35
N VAL A 199 30.72 18.37 -23.19
CA VAL A 199 31.76 19.08 -23.94
C VAL A 199 31.69 20.54 -23.55
N ALA A 200 32.84 21.12 -23.18
CA ALA A 200 32.91 22.53 -22.86
C ALA A 200 32.49 23.40 -24.07
N PRO A 201 31.65 24.43 -23.89
CA PRO A 201 31.30 25.35 -24.95
C PRO A 201 32.54 25.95 -25.62
N LYS A 202 32.51 26.10 -26.94
CA LYS A 202 33.58 26.78 -27.67
C LYS A 202 33.61 28.25 -27.25
N ALA A 203 34.82 28.81 -27.08
CA ALA A 203 35.04 30.16 -26.55
C ALA A 203 34.35 31.28 -27.36
N ASP A 204 33.95 31.03 -28.61
CA ASP A 204 33.31 32.01 -29.50
C ASP A 204 31.77 32.04 -29.37
N SER A 205 31.19 31.41 -28.33
CA SER A 205 29.74 31.29 -28.12
C SER A 205 29.22 31.99 -26.85
N ILE A 206 29.96 32.99 -26.34
CA ILE A 206 29.55 33.86 -25.22
C ILE A 206 29.34 35.28 -25.71
#